data_AF-A0A938F2S4-F1
#
_entry.id   AF-A0A938F2S4-F1
#
_cell.length_a   1.000
_cell.length_b   1.000
_cell.length_c   1.000
_cell.angle_alpha   90.00
_cell.angle_beta   90.00
_cell.angle_gamma   90.00
#
_symmetry.space_group_name_H-M   'P 1'
#
loop_
_entity.id
_entity.type
_entity.pdbx_description
1 polymer ?
#
loop_
_entity_poly.entity_id
_entity_poly.type
_entity_poly.pdbx_seq_one_letter_code
_entity_poly.pdbx_strand_id
1 'polypeptide(L)'
;MYFNKIKMADKKNILNFLKNNNLTKNAWNSIKRRRAYFFVISSIMLTLMFLFALTGCCVNLPFKLVYTGTESRTETAAEETKLEETAEEDVIKEDISSSEETGSDESFAEEKGSKNTDKETTVQYENDFTLLGLDKNEVSLHDFKGKLVVLNFWATWCPPCREEIPDFVEVYNMYKDKNVQFIGVADDDTEALVNFISEYNINYPILVDGTVDRVFQKWGIDAIPHTFILNGNGTIVFDQLGMMTKSQLINAIENSLAQLD
;
A
#
# COMPACT_ATOMS: atom_id res chain seq x y z
N MET A 1 20.21 8.14 27.27
CA MET A 1 19.44 8.58 28.47
C MET A 1 17.93 8.76 28.21
N TYR A 2 17.39 8.17 27.12
CA TYR A 2 15.99 8.35 26.67
C TYR A 2 15.06 7.15 27.03
N PHE A 3 15.61 5.96 27.27
CA PHE A 3 14.83 4.72 27.36
C PHE A 3 14.19 4.42 28.74
N ASN A 4 14.61 5.08 29.82
CA ASN A 4 14.04 4.82 31.15
C ASN A 4 12.74 5.59 31.46
N LYS A 5 12.29 6.52 30.60
CA LYS A 5 11.01 7.23 30.77
C LYS A 5 9.81 6.53 30.10
N ILE A 6 10.05 5.59 29.19
CA ILE A 6 8.99 4.99 28.36
C ILE A 6 8.13 3.98 29.17
N LYS A 7 8.73 3.19 30.06
CA LYS A 7 8.02 2.10 30.77
C LYS A 7 6.94 2.53 31.78
N MET A 8 6.96 3.77 32.27
CA MET A 8 6.01 4.25 33.28
C MET A 8 5.04 5.33 32.76
N ALA A 9 5.45 6.08 31.73
CA ALA A 9 4.60 7.11 31.13
C ALA A 9 3.46 6.50 30.29
N ASP A 10 3.71 5.39 29.60
CA ASP A 10 2.75 4.81 28.66
C ASP A 10 1.50 4.24 29.32
N LYS A 11 1.66 3.43 30.38
CA LYS A 11 0.51 2.80 31.03
C LYS A 11 -0.42 3.83 31.66
N LYS A 12 0.13 4.94 32.16
CA LYS A 12 -0.63 6.05 32.77
C LYS A 12 -1.30 6.93 31.72
N ASN A 13 -0.66 7.11 30.57
CA ASN A 13 -1.24 7.82 29.41
C ASN A 13 -2.35 7.01 28.75
N ILE A 14 -2.21 5.69 28.60
CA ILE A 14 -3.25 4.79 28.09
C ILE A 14 -4.45 4.75 29.04
N LEU A 15 -4.23 4.64 30.36
CA LEU A 15 -5.32 4.71 31.33
C LEU A 15 -6.02 6.08 31.36
N ASN A 16 -5.28 7.18 31.20
CA ASN A 16 -5.86 8.52 31.09
C ASN A 16 -6.59 8.73 29.75
N PHE A 17 -6.12 8.12 28.66
CA PHE A 17 -6.75 8.10 27.35
C PHE A 17 -8.11 7.38 27.38
N LEU A 18 -8.17 6.21 28.04
CA LEU A 18 -9.43 5.49 28.25
C LEU A 18 -10.42 6.26 29.14
N LYS A 19 -9.92 7.03 30.10
CA LYS A 19 -10.76 7.77 31.07
C LYS A 19 -11.28 9.10 30.53
N ASN A 20 -10.55 9.76 29.62
CA ASN A 20 -10.89 11.11 29.15
C ASN A 20 -11.73 11.14 27.86
N ASN A 21 -11.88 10.02 27.15
CA ASN A 21 -12.77 9.95 25.99
C ASN A 21 -14.22 9.73 26.45
N ASN A 22 -15.02 10.80 26.40
CA ASN A 22 -16.49 10.78 26.51
C ASN A 22 -17.12 10.06 25.29
N LEU A 23 -16.86 8.75 25.15
CA LEU A 23 -17.25 7.91 24.02
C LEU A 23 -18.77 7.74 23.83
N THR A 24 -19.61 8.24 24.73
CA THR A 24 -21.06 8.02 24.66
C THR A 24 -21.82 9.04 23.83
N LYS A 25 -21.29 10.27 23.63
CA LYS A 25 -22.04 11.35 22.94
C LYS A 25 -21.80 11.40 21.44
N ASN A 26 -20.56 11.17 21.00
CA ASN A 26 -20.19 11.31 19.58
C ASN A 26 -20.59 10.06 18.76
N ALA A 27 -20.49 8.86 19.34
CA ALA A 27 -20.99 7.62 18.75
C ALA A 27 -22.51 7.65 18.54
N TRP A 28 -23.26 8.29 19.45
CA TRP A 28 -24.72 8.39 19.32
C TRP A 28 -25.15 9.30 18.15
N ASN A 29 -24.40 10.38 17.90
CA ASN A 29 -24.68 11.31 16.80
C ASN A 29 -24.31 10.75 15.41
N SER A 30 -23.38 9.80 15.32
CA SER A 30 -23.10 9.09 14.06
C SER A 30 -24.15 8.00 13.78
N ILE A 31 -24.61 7.28 14.82
CA ILE A 31 -25.70 6.29 14.72
C ILE A 31 -27.04 6.95 14.33
N LYS A 32 -27.37 8.11 14.91
CA LYS A 32 -28.58 8.86 14.53
C LYS A 32 -28.56 9.32 13.08
N ARG A 33 -27.42 9.79 12.58
CA ARG A 33 -27.26 10.19 11.18
C ARG A 33 -27.40 9.00 10.24
N ARG A 34 -26.79 7.85 10.56
CA ARG A 34 -26.93 6.61 9.76
C ARG A 34 -28.36 6.08 9.69
N ARG A 35 -29.14 6.17 10.80
CA ARG A 35 -30.58 5.82 10.77
C ARG A 35 -31.41 6.78 9.91
N ALA A 36 -31.13 8.08 9.95
CA ALA A 36 -31.85 9.05 9.12
C ALA A 36 -31.64 8.82 7.61
N TYR A 37 -30.39 8.57 7.18
CA TYR A 37 -30.10 8.28 5.77
C TYR A 37 -30.72 6.95 5.30
N PHE A 38 -30.76 5.93 6.16
CA PHE A 38 -31.40 4.65 5.83
C PHE A 38 -32.90 4.81 5.53
N PHE A 39 -33.62 5.62 6.32
CA PHE A 39 -35.05 5.88 6.07
C PHE A 39 -35.29 6.72 4.81
N VAL A 40 -34.44 7.72 4.54
CA VAL A 40 -34.56 8.55 3.33
C VAL A 40 -34.30 7.73 2.07
N ILE A 41 -33.23 6.91 2.06
CA ILE A 41 -32.89 6.06 0.90
C ILE A 41 -33.94 4.97 0.68
N SER A 42 -34.43 4.34 1.75
CA SER A 42 -35.51 3.35 1.67
C SER A 42 -36.80 3.96 1.11
N SER A 43 -37.17 5.17 1.53
CA SER A 43 -38.34 5.88 1.00
C SER A 43 -38.19 6.19 -0.50
N ILE A 44 -37.00 6.65 -0.93
CA ILE A 44 -36.74 6.94 -2.35
C ILE A 44 -36.82 5.65 -3.19
N MET A 45 -36.21 4.57 -2.73
CA MET A 45 -36.25 3.28 -3.43
C MET A 45 -37.67 2.71 -3.56
N LEU A 46 -38.48 2.80 -2.51
CA LEU A 46 -39.89 2.40 -2.55
C LEU A 46 -40.70 3.27 -3.53
N THR A 47 -40.48 4.58 -3.55
CA THR A 47 -41.16 5.46 -4.51
C THR A 47 -40.76 5.17 -5.97
N LEU A 48 -39.48 4.86 -6.22
CA LEU A 48 -38.99 4.50 -7.55
C LEU A 48 -39.56 3.15 -8.00
N MET A 49 -39.60 2.14 -7.13
CA MET A 49 -40.25 0.85 -7.44
C MET A 49 -41.74 1.02 -7.75
N PHE A 50 -42.44 1.89 -7.02
CA PHE A 50 -43.86 2.15 -7.25
C PHE A 50 -44.11 2.88 -8.57
N LEU A 51 -43.27 3.87 -8.91
CA LEU A 51 -43.32 4.55 -10.21
C LEU A 51 -43.05 3.56 -11.35
N PHE A 52 -42.06 2.68 -11.20
CA PHE A 52 -41.75 1.66 -12.20
C PHE A 52 -42.91 0.69 -12.42
N ALA A 53 -43.60 0.29 -11.35
CA ALA A 53 -44.79 -0.55 -11.41
C ALA A 53 -45.99 0.14 -12.08
N LEU A 54 -46.17 1.45 -11.87
CA LEU A 54 -47.24 2.23 -12.51
C LEU A 54 -46.96 2.50 -14.00
N THR A 55 -45.69 2.63 -14.40
CA THR A 55 -45.30 2.78 -15.81
C THR A 55 -45.28 1.44 -16.58
N GLY A 56 -45.41 0.31 -15.88
CA GLY A 56 -45.22 -1.04 -16.41
C GLY A 56 -46.38 -1.66 -17.19
N CYS A 57 -47.39 -0.90 -17.64
CA CYS A 57 -48.55 -1.49 -18.34
C CYS A 57 -48.84 -0.93 -19.74
N CYS A 58 -47.97 -0.10 -20.33
CA CYS A 58 -48.28 0.55 -21.63
C CYS A 58 -47.15 0.53 -22.67
N VAL A 59 -46.39 -0.56 -22.77
CA VAL A 59 -45.66 -0.88 -24.01
C VAL A 59 -46.17 -2.21 -24.58
N ASN A 60 -47.41 -2.16 -25.06
CA ASN A 60 -47.93 -3.13 -26.02
C ASN A 60 -47.43 -2.73 -27.41
N LEU A 61 -46.20 -3.14 -27.75
CA LEU A 61 -45.67 -3.04 -29.11
C LEU A 61 -46.02 -4.34 -29.85
N PRO A 62 -46.79 -4.28 -30.96
CA PRO A 62 -47.09 -5.46 -31.73
C PRO A 62 -45.83 -5.94 -32.44
N PHE A 63 -45.33 -7.09 -32.02
CA PHE A 63 -44.29 -7.85 -32.71
C PHE A 63 -44.87 -8.33 -34.05
N LYS A 64 -44.70 -7.51 -35.10
CA LYS A 64 -45.02 -7.91 -36.47
C LYS A 64 -43.79 -8.54 -37.10
N LEU A 65 -43.87 -9.86 -37.20
CA LEU A 65 -43.13 -10.73 -38.12
C LEU A 65 -42.82 -10.02 -39.46
N VAL A 66 -41.54 -9.97 -39.82
CA VAL A 66 -41.11 -10.02 -41.23
C VAL A 66 -40.15 -11.20 -41.35
N TYR A 67 -40.63 -12.16 -42.11
CA TYR A 67 -40.04 -13.44 -42.46
C TYR A 67 -39.38 -13.27 -43.82
N THR A 68 -38.05 -13.40 -43.90
CA THR A 68 -37.30 -13.84 -45.08
C THR A 68 -36.12 -14.61 -44.52
N GLY A 69 -36.18 -15.94 -44.52
CA GLY A 69 -35.54 -16.75 -45.56
C GLY A 69 -34.07 -16.95 -45.17
N THR A 70 -33.49 -18.13 -45.09
CA THR A 70 -33.82 -19.48 -45.56
C THR A 70 -32.94 -20.43 -44.73
N GLU A 71 -33.46 -21.64 -44.44
CA GLU A 71 -32.77 -22.94 -44.58
C GLU A 71 -31.22 -22.91 -44.51
N SER A 72 -30.50 -23.63 -43.64
CA SER A 72 -30.64 -25.03 -43.28
C SER A 72 -29.60 -25.39 -42.19
N ARG A 73 -29.99 -26.33 -41.30
CA ARG A 73 -29.20 -27.40 -40.63
C ARG A 73 -27.92 -27.81 -41.40
N THR A 74 -26.78 -28.20 -40.82
CA THR A 74 -26.45 -29.20 -39.78
C THR A 74 -25.00 -28.94 -39.27
N GLU A 75 -24.68 -29.06 -37.99
CA GLU A 75 -24.10 -30.25 -37.31
C GLU A 75 -22.79 -30.83 -37.89
N THR A 76 -21.71 -30.66 -37.11
CA THR A 76 -20.66 -31.63 -36.72
C THR A 76 -19.74 -32.34 -37.73
N ALA A 77 -18.44 -32.24 -37.37
CA ALA A 77 -17.41 -33.30 -37.26
C ALA A 77 -16.54 -33.70 -38.47
N ALA A 78 -15.24 -33.88 -38.14
CA ALA A 78 -14.22 -34.75 -38.76
C ALA A 78 -13.79 -34.38 -40.20
N GLU A 79 -12.59 -34.61 -40.73
CA GLU A 79 -11.32 -35.24 -40.34
C GLU A 79 -10.39 -35.11 -41.58
N GLU A 80 -9.06 -35.15 -41.38
CA GLU A 80 -8.01 -35.40 -42.41
C GLU A 80 -7.87 -34.38 -43.58
N THR A 81 -6.72 -34.01 -44.16
CA THR A 81 -5.42 -34.65 -44.40
C THR A 81 -4.40 -33.60 -44.89
N LYS A 82 -3.13 -33.93 -44.65
CA LYS A 82 -1.83 -33.46 -45.16
C LYS A 82 -1.76 -32.97 -46.64
N LEU A 83 -1.03 -31.87 -46.91
CA LEU A 83 0.19 -31.74 -47.76
C LEU A 83 0.38 -30.33 -48.37
N GLU A 84 1.62 -29.83 -48.23
CA GLU A 84 2.40 -28.90 -49.11
C GLU A 84 1.85 -27.46 -49.32
N GLU A 85 2.63 -26.38 -49.45
CA GLU A 85 4.01 -26.15 -49.87
C GLU A 85 4.45 -24.70 -49.52
N THR A 86 5.76 -24.44 -49.56
CA THR A 86 6.47 -23.14 -49.72
C THR A 86 6.51 -22.17 -48.52
N ALA A 87 7.65 -21.98 -47.83
CA ALA A 87 8.88 -21.21 -48.21
C ALA A 87 8.57 -19.70 -48.33
N GLU A 88 9.27 -18.72 -47.77
CA GLU A 88 10.65 -18.50 -47.29
C GLU A 88 10.59 -17.57 -46.04
N GLU A 89 11.43 -17.68 -44.99
CA GLU A 89 12.80 -17.11 -44.84
C GLU A 89 12.90 -15.64 -45.30
N ASP A 90 13.36 -14.68 -44.49
CA ASP A 90 14.69 -14.70 -43.90
C ASP A 90 14.84 -13.80 -42.66
N VAL A 91 15.72 -14.25 -41.77
CA VAL A 91 16.25 -13.61 -40.56
C VAL A 91 17.73 -13.29 -40.82
N ILE A 92 18.38 -12.63 -39.85
CA ILE A 92 19.84 -12.51 -39.60
C ILE A 92 20.34 -11.10 -40.01
N LYS A 93 20.62 -10.20 -39.04
CA LYS A 93 21.87 -10.00 -38.26
C LYS A 93 23.09 -9.81 -39.18
N GLU A 94 24.13 -9.03 -38.93
CA GLU A 94 24.67 -8.30 -37.78
C GLU A 94 25.76 -7.34 -38.36
N ASP A 95 26.38 -6.56 -37.47
CA ASP A 95 27.77 -6.06 -37.53
C ASP A 95 28.18 -4.67 -38.11
N ILE A 96 28.57 -3.81 -37.15
CA ILE A 96 29.88 -3.15 -36.94
C ILE A 96 30.43 -2.20 -38.03
N SER A 97 30.67 -0.93 -37.64
CA SER A 97 32.02 -0.30 -37.67
C SER A 97 32.04 1.10 -37.02
N SER A 98 33.13 1.35 -36.30
CA SER A 98 33.60 2.54 -35.59
C SER A 98 34.04 3.73 -36.46
N SER A 99 34.14 4.93 -35.89
CA SER A 99 35.38 5.75 -35.85
C SER A 99 35.21 7.07 -35.08
N GLU A 100 36.35 7.62 -34.65
CA GLU A 100 36.61 8.60 -33.58
C GLU A 100 36.71 10.08 -34.01
N GLU A 101 36.60 10.95 -33.00
CA GLU A 101 37.28 12.23 -32.68
C GLU A 101 37.46 13.40 -33.68
N THR A 102 37.20 14.62 -33.18
CA THR A 102 38.21 15.69 -32.97
C THR A 102 37.58 16.91 -32.26
N GLY A 103 38.33 17.53 -31.34
CA GLY A 103 37.90 18.67 -30.51
C GLY A 103 38.46 20.05 -30.94
N SER A 104 38.17 21.08 -30.13
CA SER A 104 39.06 22.21 -29.81
C SER A 104 38.45 23.17 -28.78
N ASP A 105 39.32 23.59 -27.86
CA ASP A 105 39.23 24.62 -26.79
C ASP A 105 39.08 26.06 -27.37
N GLU A 106 38.85 27.19 -26.69
CA GLU A 106 39.33 27.80 -25.42
C GLU A 106 38.34 28.93 -25.00
N SER A 107 37.97 29.09 -23.73
CA SER A 107 38.53 29.93 -22.63
C SER A 107 38.29 31.46 -22.71
N PHE A 108 37.73 32.05 -21.63
CA PHE A 108 38.37 33.15 -20.86
C PHE A 108 37.71 33.40 -19.48
N ALA A 109 38.53 33.21 -18.44
CA ALA A 109 38.66 33.83 -17.09
C ALA A 109 37.53 34.65 -16.43
N GLU A 110 37.44 34.86 -15.10
CA GLU A 110 37.94 34.31 -13.81
C GLU A 110 37.38 35.29 -12.74
N GLU A 111 37.04 34.85 -11.52
CA GLU A 111 37.52 35.45 -10.24
C GLU A 111 36.69 35.02 -8.99
N LYS A 112 37.37 34.26 -8.12
CA LYS A 112 37.34 34.14 -6.65
C LYS A 112 36.05 33.87 -5.87
N GLY A 113 36.11 32.79 -5.07
CA GLY A 113 35.30 32.64 -3.86
C GLY A 113 35.40 31.25 -3.24
N SER A 114 36.54 30.96 -2.61
CA SER A 114 36.70 29.76 -1.77
C SER A 114 35.68 29.75 -0.62
N LYS A 115 34.82 28.75 -0.60
CA LYS A 115 34.17 28.26 0.62
C LYS A 115 33.90 26.77 0.45
N ASN A 116 34.67 25.96 1.18
CA ASN A 116 34.32 24.59 1.51
C ASN A 116 32.92 24.59 2.12
N THR A 117 31.96 24.05 1.40
CA THR A 117 30.73 23.53 1.95
C THR A 117 30.83 22.02 1.84
N ASP A 118 30.97 21.38 2.99
CA ASP A 118 30.80 19.94 3.13
C ASP A 118 29.49 19.58 2.42
N LYS A 119 29.62 18.83 1.33
CA LYS A 119 28.51 18.33 0.55
C LYS A 119 27.82 17.29 1.43
N GLU A 120 26.92 17.75 2.29
CA GLU A 120 25.91 16.91 2.89
C GLU A 120 25.11 16.35 1.73
N THR A 121 25.49 15.14 1.30
CA THR A 121 24.77 14.38 0.29
C THR A 121 23.36 14.26 0.82
N THR A 122 22.44 15.05 0.27
CA THR A 122 21.01 14.94 0.50
C THR A 122 20.61 13.58 -0.04
N VAL A 123 20.68 12.57 0.82
CA VAL A 123 20.11 11.25 0.56
C VAL A 123 18.62 11.48 0.49
N GLN A 124 18.10 11.52 -0.74
CA GLN A 124 16.68 11.69 -1.00
C GLN A 124 16.01 10.35 -0.76
N TYR A 125 15.18 10.28 0.28
CA TYR A 125 14.25 9.18 0.48
C TYR A 125 13.20 9.30 -0.63
N GLU A 126 13.28 8.47 -1.68
CA GLU A 126 12.44 8.61 -2.89
C GLU A 126 10.92 8.57 -2.58
N ASN A 127 10.53 8.09 -1.40
CA ASN A 127 9.15 8.04 -0.94
C ASN A 127 8.97 8.46 0.53
N ASP A 128 9.71 9.47 1.01
CA ASP A 128 9.52 9.99 2.37
C ASP A 128 8.06 10.37 2.64
N PHE A 129 7.58 10.20 3.86
CA PHE A 129 6.23 10.57 4.24
C PHE A 129 6.19 10.97 5.71
N THR A 130 5.15 11.69 6.10
CA THR A 130 4.84 11.96 7.50
C THR A 130 3.42 11.52 7.79
N LEU A 131 3.25 10.77 8.89
CA LEU A 131 1.94 10.35 9.38
C LEU A 131 1.83 10.59 10.88
N LEU A 132 0.60 10.60 11.39
CA LEU A 132 0.37 10.57 12.83
C LEU A 132 0.42 9.14 13.36
N GLY A 133 1.19 8.96 14.43
CA GLY A 133 1.04 7.81 15.32
C GLY A 133 -0.24 7.91 16.15
N LEU A 134 -0.55 6.84 16.88
CA LEU A 134 -1.75 6.77 17.73
C LEU A 134 -1.72 7.72 18.93
N ASP A 135 -0.52 8.13 19.34
CA ASP A 135 -0.29 9.17 20.34
C ASP A 135 -0.44 10.60 19.77
N LYS A 136 -0.76 10.72 18.48
CA LYS A 136 -0.86 11.96 17.69
C LYS A 136 0.47 12.70 17.50
N ASN A 137 1.59 12.03 17.75
CA ASN A 137 2.88 12.56 17.35
C ASN A 137 3.11 12.29 15.87
N GLU A 138 3.70 13.25 15.18
CA GLU A 138 4.17 13.06 13.81
C GLU A 138 5.36 12.11 13.81
N VAL A 139 5.35 11.19 12.86
CA VAL A 139 6.44 10.27 12.58
C VAL A 139 6.76 10.40 11.10
N SER A 140 7.98 10.82 10.80
CA SER A 140 8.51 10.85 9.45
C SER A 140 9.36 9.62 9.19
N LEU A 141 9.33 9.10 7.95
CA LEU A 141 10.25 8.04 7.56
C LEU A 141 11.73 8.49 7.66
N HIS A 142 11.98 9.79 7.48
CA HIS A 142 13.30 10.40 7.66
C HIS A 142 13.85 10.29 9.08
N ASP A 143 13.00 10.17 10.11
CA ASP A 143 13.42 10.02 11.51
C ASP A 143 14.24 8.74 11.75
N PHE A 144 14.22 7.81 10.79
CA PHE A 144 14.91 6.52 10.86
C PHE A 144 16.13 6.43 9.95
N LYS A 145 16.66 7.56 9.47
CA LYS A 145 17.92 7.62 8.72
C LYS A 145 19.04 6.85 9.44
N GLY A 146 19.80 6.07 8.68
CA GLY A 146 20.88 5.22 9.19
C GLY A 146 20.42 3.90 9.82
N LYS A 147 19.12 3.60 9.85
CA LYS A 147 18.56 2.31 10.30
C LYS A 147 18.01 1.51 9.15
N LEU A 148 17.99 0.18 9.30
CA LEU A 148 17.15 -0.66 8.46
C LEU A 148 15.69 -0.47 8.88
N VAL A 149 14.76 -0.22 7.96
CA VAL A 149 13.34 -0.01 8.28
C VAL A 149 12.50 -1.10 7.64
N VAL A 150 11.79 -1.89 8.44
CA VAL A 150 10.72 -2.80 8.01
C VAL A 150 9.42 -2.02 7.98
N LEU A 151 8.89 -1.76 6.79
CA LEU A 151 7.67 -0.99 6.56
C LEU A 151 6.56 -1.93 6.04
N ASN A 152 5.53 -2.13 6.85
CA ASN A 152 4.43 -3.06 6.54
C ASN A 152 3.12 -2.31 6.34
N PHE A 153 2.49 -2.49 5.19
CA PHE A 153 1.18 -1.96 4.84
C PHE A 153 0.11 -3.02 5.08
N TRP A 154 -0.88 -2.72 5.90
CA TRP A 154 -1.85 -3.69 6.38
C TRP A 154 -3.17 -3.05 6.79
N ALA A 155 -4.15 -3.87 7.18
CA ALA A 155 -5.39 -3.41 7.80
C ALA A 155 -6.01 -4.45 8.74
N THR A 156 -6.80 -4.01 9.71
CA THR A 156 -7.44 -4.92 10.69
C THR A 156 -8.52 -5.81 10.08
N TRP A 157 -9.11 -5.40 8.95
CA TRP A 157 -10.12 -6.16 8.22
C TRP A 157 -9.54 -7.17 7.23
N CYS A 158 -8.22 -7.17 7.02
CA CYS A 158 -7.51 -8.03 6.07
C CYS A 158 -7.10 -9.36 6.75
N PRO A 159 -7.70 -10.52 6.41
CA PRO A 159 -7.37 -11.79 7.07
C PRO A 159 -5.89 -12.19 7.02
N PRO A 160 -5.20 -12.16 5.86
CA PRO A 160 -3.79 -12.54 5.84
C PRO A 160 -2.91 -11.57 6.64
N CYS A 161 -3.26 -10.29 6.69
CA CYS A 161 -2.59 -9.31 7.54
C CYS A 161 -2.69 -9.70 9.02
N ARG A 162 -3.88 -10.10 9.49
CA ARG A 162 -4.07 -10.51 10.89
C ARG A 162 -3.27 -11.74 11.27
N GLU A 163 -3.04 -12.65 10.33
CA GLU A 163 -2.28 -13.88 10.55
C GLU A 163 -0.77 -13.62 10.67
N GLU A 164 -0.21 -12.62 9.96
CA GLU A 164 1.22 -12.29 10.07
C GLU A 164 1.58 -11.42 11.28
N ILE A 165 0.65 -10.62 11.84
CA ILE A 165 0.95 -9.69 12.93
C ILE A 165 1.65 -10.34 14.14
N PRO A 166 1.21 -11.52 14.65
CA PRO A 166 1.93 -12.19 15.75
C PRO A 166 3.40 -12.48 15.42
N ASP A 167 3.68 -12.91 14.20
CA ASP A 167 5.04 -13.16 13.73
C ASP A 167 5.85 -11.85 13.69
N PHE A 168 5.27 -10.75 13.21
CA PHE A 168 5.92 -9.43 13.21
C PHE A 168 6.22 -8.93 14.63
N VAL A 169 5.31 -9.12 15.58
CA VAL A 169 5.54 -8.77 17.00
C VAL A 169 6.69 -9.58 17.60
N GLU A 170 6.76 -10.88 17.30
CA GLU A 170 7.87 -11.73 17.76
C GLU A 170 9.20 -11.29 17.15
N VAL A 171 9.25 -11.05 15.84
CA VAL A 171 10.48 -10.60 15.17
C VAL A 171 10.90 -9.23 15.67
N TYR A 172 9.98 -8.26 15.79
CA TYR A 172 10.32 -6.96 16.38
C TYR A 172 10.98 -7.10 17.75
N ASN A 173 10.47 -8.00 18.61
CA ASN A 173 11.09 -8.24 19.92
C ASN A 173 12.53 -8.75 19.85
N MET A 174 12.91 -9.45 18.78
CA MET A 174 14.28 -9.94 18.54
C MET A 174 15.21 -8.86 17.97
N TYR A 175 14.65 -7.88 17.24
CA TYR A 175 15.44 -6.89 16.49
C TYR A 175 15.36 -5.46 17.03
N LYS A 176 14.48 -5.14 17.98
CA LYS A 176 14.31 -3.77 18.53
C LYS A 176 15.56 -3.14 19.14
N ASP A 177 16.50 -3.98 19.59
CA ASP A 177 17.80 -3.56 20.14
C ASP A 177 18.95 -3.71 19.12
N LYS A 178 18.64 -4.20 17.91
CA LYS A 178 19.50 -4.16 16.72
C LYS A 178 19.12 -2.91 15.92
N ASN A 179 19.97 -2.46 15.00
CA ASN A 179 19.74 -1.22 14.24
C ASN A 179 18.62 -1.32 13.18
N VAL A 180 17.46 -1.85 13.58
CA VAL A 180 16.29 -2.18 12.77
C VAL A 180 15.04 -1.54 13.41
N GLN A 181 14.29 -0.80 12.61
CA GLN A 181 13.03 -0.18 12.99
C GLN A 181 11.87 -0.88 12.29
N PHE A 182 10.78 -1.14 13.02
CA PHE A 182 9.52 -1.62 12.44
C PHE A 182 8.51 -0.48 12.41
N ILE A 183 7.76 -0.35 11.31
CA ILE A 183 6.67 0.61 11.15
C ILE A 183 5.52 -0.10 10.43
N GLY A 184 4.35 -0.11 11.05
CA GLY A 184 3.12 -0.55 10.38
C GLY A 184 2.32 0.67 9.91
N VAL A 185 1.89 0.68 8.65
CA VAL A 185 0.96 1.68 8.09
C VAL A 185 -0.38 1.01 7.88
N ALA A 186 -1.39 1.44 8.63
CA ALA A 186 -2.72 0.84 8.65
C ALA A 186 -3.72 1.65 7.81
N ASP A 187 -4.50 0.97 6.96
CA ASP A 187 -5.68 1.52 6.29
C ASP A 187 -6.95 1.22 7.12
N ASP A 188 -7.03 1.85 8.28
CA ASP A 188 -8.11 1.67 9.25
C ASP A 188 -8.55 3.00 9.88
N ASP A 189 -9.81 3.05 10.33
CA ASP A 189 -10.26 4.07 11.28
C ASP A 189 -9.58 3.86 12.65
N THR A 190 -9.21 4.95 13.33
CA THR A 190 -8.44 4.89 14.60
C THR A 190 -9.09 4.04 15.70
N GLU A 191 -10.42 3.96 15.76
CA GLU A 191 -11.13 3.20 16.80
C GLU A 191 -10.94 1.68 16.66
N ALA A 192 -11.08 1.14 15.44
CA ALA A 192 -10.88 -0.28 15.18
C ALA A 192 -9.43 -0.70 15.46
N LEU A 193 -8.50 0.16 15.05
CA LEU A 193 -7.07 -0.06 15.18
C LEU A 193 -6.58 -0.15 16.63
N VAL A 194 -7.08 0.72 17.53
CA VAL A 194 -6.66 0.71 18.94
C VAL A 194 -7.02 -0.60 19.64
N ASN A 195 -8.21 -1.14 19.38
CA ASN A 195 -8.63 -2.41 19.97
C ASN A 195 -7.76 -3.56 19.45
N PHE A 196 -7.51 -3.58 18.14
CA PHE A 196 -6.69 -4.60 17.50
C PHE A 196 -5.25 -4.62 18.05
N ILE A 197 -4.63 -3.44 18.18
CA ILE A 197 -3.28 -3.30 18.73
C ILE A 197 -3.19 -3.85 20.15
N SER A 198 -4.20 -3.59 20.98
CA SER A 198 -4.25 -4.13 22.33
C SER A 198 -4.46 -5.65 22.35
N GLU A 199 -5.28 -6.19 21.44
CA GLU A 199 -5.56 -7.63 21.36
C GLU A 199 -4.32 -8.42 20.91
N TYR A 200 -3.61 -7.91 19.91
CA TYR A 200 -2.44 -8.56 19.32
C TYR A 200 -1.11 -8.16 19.98
N ASN A 201 -1.15 -7.30 21.01
CA ASN A 201 0.02 -6.77 21.71
C ASN A 201 1.06 -6.16 20.77
N ILE A 202 0.60 -5.43 19.75
CA ILE A 202 1.48 -4.76 18.81
C ILE A 202 2.31 -3.72 19.57
N ASN A 203 3.63 -3.84 19.47
CA ASN A 203 4.59 -3.11 20.30
C ASN A 203 5.62 -2.31 19.49
N TYR A 204 5.40 -2.15 18.20
CA TYR A 204 6.12 -1.26 17.31
C TYR A 204 5.20 -0.12 16.82
N PRO A 205 5.76 1.01 16.34
CA PRO A 205 4.98 2.13 15.84
C PRO A 205 3.97 1.73 14.76
N ILE A 206 2.72 2.12 14.96
CA ILE A 206 1.65 2.03 13.98
C ILE A 206 1.18 3.43 13.61
N LEU A 207 1.13 3.68 12.30
CA LEU A 207 0.74 4.93 11.67
C LEU A 207 -0.57 4.70 10.91
N VAL A 208 -1.42 5.72 10.85
CA VAL A 208 -2.72 5.64 10.17
C VAL A 208 -2.68 6.42 8.87
N ASP A 209 -2.98 5.75 7.76
CA ASP A 209 -3.03 6.38 6.44
C ASP A 209 -4.07 7.52 6.41
N GLY A 210 -3.77 8.59 5.67
CA GLY A 210 -4.70 9.71 5.47
C GLY A 210 -4.84 10.66 6.65
N THR A 211 -4.06 10.50 7.72
CA THR A 211 -3.99 11.47 8.83
C THR A 211 -3.30 12.76 8.44
N VAL A 212 -2.21 12.67 7.68
CA VAL A 212 -1.45 13.79 7.11
C VAL A 212 -1.28 13.54 5.60
N ASP A 213 -0.59 12.45 5.27
CA ASP A 213 -0.37 12.00 3.89
C ASP A 213 -1.25 10.79 3.53
N ARG A 214 -1.51 10.61 2.22
CA ARG A 214 -2.08 9.37 1.66
C ARG A 214 -0.94 8.47 1.19
N VAL A 215 -0.30 7.81 2.15
CA VAL A 215 0.91 7.00 1.97
C VAL A 215 0.64 5.76 1.13
N PHE A 216 -0.51 5.10 1.29
CA PHE A 216 -0.90 3.98 0.42
C PHE A 216 -0.87 4.37 -1.06
N GLN A 217 -1.48 5.51 -1.40
CA GLN A 217 -1.47 6.03 -2.77
C GLN A 217 -0.06 6.42 -3.22
N LYS A 218 0.69 7.11 -2.36
CA LYS A 218 2.05 7.57 -2.65
C LYS A 218 3.01 6.42 -2.94
N TRP A 219 2.85 5.30 -2.24
CA TRP A 219 3.65 4.10 -2.38
C TRP A 219 3.10 3.10 -3.42
N GLY A 220 1.98 3.41 -4.08
CA GLY A 220 1.39 2.53 -5.09
C GLY A 220 0.88 1.19 -4.52
N ILE A 221 0.36 1.23 -3.28
CA ILE A 221 -0.11 0.03 -2.58
C ILE A 221 -1.53 -0.30 -3.03
N ASP A 222 -1.64 -1.24 -3.97
CA ASP A 222 -2.92 -1.72 -4.51
C ASP A 222 -3.42 -3.02 -3.83
N ALA A 223 -2.57 -3.67 -3.04
CA ALA A 223 -2.89 -4.92 -2.33
C ALA A 223 -2.13 -5.03 -1.00
N ILE A 224 -2.74 -5.72 -0.04
CA ILE A 224 -2.19 -5.95 1.31
C ILE A 224 -2.29 -7.42 1.73
N PRO A 225 -1.40 -7.90 2.63
CA PRO A 225 -0.28 -7.15 3.20
C PRO A 225 0.85 -6.91 2.19
N HIS A 226 1.61 -5.84 2.39
CA HIS A 226 2.77 -5.50 1.55
C HIS A 226 3.90 -5.01 2.45
N THR A 227 5.03 -5.71 2.44
CA THR A 227 6.18 -5.39 3.29
C THR A 227 7.38 -4.97 2.46
N PHE A 228 7.96 -3.83 2.81
CA PHE A 228 9.23 -3.36 2.29
C PHE A 228 10.30 -3.38 3.39
N ILE A 229 11.55 -3.58 3.01
CA ILE A 229 12.70 -3.27 3.86
C ILE A 229 13.52 -2.19 3.18
N LEU A 230 13.76 -1.11 3.93
CA LEU A 230 14.56 0.02 3.48
C LEU A 230 15.90 0.02 4.21
N ASN A 231 16.97 0.38 3.50
CA ASN A 231 18.27 0.61 4.12
C ASN A 231 18.34 1.98 4.82
N GLY A 232 19.48 2.29 5.46
CA GLY A 232 19.71 3.54 6.17
C GLY A 232 19.67 4.81 5.30
N ASN A 233 19.64 4.66 3.98
CA ASN A 233 19.47 5.73 3.01
C ASN A 233 18.02 5.85 2.49
N GLY A 234 17.11 5.00 2.94
CA GLY A 234 15.73 5.00 2.47
C GLY A 234 15.52 4.32 1.13
N THR A 235 16.51 3.58 0.63
CA THR A 235 16.35 2.77 -0.58
C THR A 235 15.70 1.45 -0.22
N ILE A 236 14.71 1.02 -1.01
CA ILE A 236 14.09 -0.30 -0.88
C ILE A 236 15.11 -1.38 -1.29
N VAL A 237 15.42 -2.28 -0.36
CA VAL A 237 16.31 -3.43 -0.56
C VAL A 237 15.58 -4.77 -0.50
N PHE A 238 14.30 -4.75 -0.12
CA PHE A 238 13.40 -5.89 -0.14
C PHE A 238 11.97 -5.42 -0.36
N ASP A 239 11.21 -6.18 -1.15
CA ASP A 239 9.81 -5.93 -1.50
C ASP A 239 9.07 -7.27 -1.53
N GLN A 240 8.02 -7.39 -0.71
CA GLN A 240 7.16 -8.56 -0.66
C GLN A 240 5.69 -8.17 -0.59
N LEU A 241 4.96 -8.47 -1.66
CA LEU A 241 3.50 -8.52 -1.65
C LEU A 241 3.01 -9.87 -1.09
N GLY A 242 2.07 -9.83 -0.16
CA GLY A 242 1.48 -11.00 0.48
C GLY A 242 2.07 -11.32 1.86
N MET A 243 1.43 -12.28 2.53
CA MET A 243 1.74 -12.65 3.92
C MET A 243 3.17 -13.15 4.08
N MET A 244 3.82 -12.73 5.16
CA MET A 244 5.12 -13.29 5.57
C MET A 244 5.02 -14.06 6.88
N THR A 245 5.61 -15.25 6.90
CA THR A 245 5.90 -15.97 8.15
C THR A 245 7.10 -15.37 8.87
N LYS A 246 7.23 -15.63 10.17
CA LYS A 246 8.39 -15.26 10.99
C LYS A 246 9.72 -15.62 10.35
N SER A 247 9.85 -16.83 9.81
CA SER A 247 11.10 -17.30 9.18
C SER A 247 11.43 -16.49 7.93
N GLN A 248 10.44 -16.22 7.08
CA GLN A 248 10.62 -15.39 5.88
C GLN A 248 11.04 -13.97 6.26
N LEU A 249 10.40 -13.38 7.27
CA LEU A 249 10.73 -12.03 7.74
C LEU A 249 12.14 -11.94 8.33
N ILE A 250 12.54 -12.91 9.15
CA ILE A 250 13.91 -13.00 9.68
C ILE A 250 14.93 -13.10 8.54
N ASN A 251 14.69 -14.00 7.59
CA ASN A 251 15.61 -14.17 6.45
C ASN A 251 15.69 -12.90 5.59
N ALA A 252 14.57 -12.21 5.36
CA ALA A 252 14.56 -10.95 4.64
C ALA A 252 15.39 -9.87 5.35
N ILE A 253 15.25 -9.76 6.68
CA ILE A 253 16.02 -8.80 7.48
C ILE A 253 17.51 -9.13 7.46
N GLU A 254 17.89 -10.37 7.74
CA GLU A 254 19.31 -10.77 7.78
C GLU A 254 19.98 -10.63 6.40
N ASN A 255 19.29 -11.01 5.32
CA ASN A 255 19.79 -10.79 3.95
C ASN A 255 19.91 -9.30 3.61
N SER A 256 19.02 -8.45 4.13
CA SER A 256 19.09 -7.01 3.93
C SER A 256 20.24 -6.39 4.73
N LEU A 257 20.50 -6.86 5.95
CA LEU A 257 21.64 -6.43 6.76
C LEU A 257 22.97 -6.82 6.10
N ALA A 258 23.07 -8.03 5.57
CA ALA A 258 24.28 -8.53 4.91
C ALA A 258 24.64 -7.76 3.61
N GLN A 259 23.70 -7.03 3.03
CA GLN A 259 23.96 -6.16 1.87
C GLN A 259 24.54 -4.79 2.25
N LEU A 260 24.53 -4.44 3.54
CA LEU A 260 25.02 -3.17 4.06
C LEU A 260 26.47 -3.22 4.56
N ASP A 261 27.02 -4.44 4.70
CA ASP A 261 28.41 -4.72 5.07
C ASP A 261 29.31 -4.82 3.82
#